data_AF-A0A2H2Z5J5-F1
#
_entry.id   AF-A0A2H2Z5J5-F1
#
_cell.length_a   1.000
_cell.length_b   1.000
_cell.length_c   1.000
_cell.angle_alpha   90.00
_cell.angle_beta   90.00
_cell.angle_gamma   90.00
#
_symmetry.space_group_name_H-M   'P 1'
#
loop_
_entity.id
_entity.type
_entity.pdbx_description
1 polymer ?
#
loop_
_entity_poly.entity_id
_entity_poly.type
_entity_poly.pdbx_seq_one_letter_code
_entity_poly.pdbx_strand_id
1 'polypeptide(L)'
;MQKTVKVRVGGQKWNKVINKWFADPKHYLVHDPNSSLRTGDVVSIVPGWPTSKHKRHVIKNIIAPFGTPVEERPPIPTLEERIAEREAKRATKVERRMKAKEEQKQ
;
A
#
# COMPACT_ATOMS: atom_id res chain seq x y z
N MET A 1 8.48 -11.19 -3.18
CA MET A 1 7.09 -10.68 -3.20
C MET A 1 7.03 -9.57 -4.24
N GLN A 2 6.15 -9.65 -5.24
CA GLN A 2 5.97 -8.55 -6.20
C GLN A 2 5.09 -7.44 -5.59
N LYS A 3 5.33 -6.17 -5.94
CA LYS A 3 4.48 -5.01 -5.56
C LYS A 3 4.22 -4.86 -4.06
N THR A 4 5.16 -5.32 -3.24
CA THR A 4 5.01 -5.40 -1.78
C THR A 4 6.36 -5.21 -1.10
N VAL A 5 6.41 -4.31 -0.11
CA VAL A 5 7.63 -4.00 0.65
C VAL A 5 7.34 -4.09 2.15
N LYS A 6 8.32 -4.51 2.94
CA LYS A 6 8.26 -4.51 4.40
C LYS A 6 8.83 -3.18 4.91
N VAL A 7 7.99 -2.33 5.49
CA VAL A 7 8.38 -1.02 6.01
C VAL A 7 8.39 -1.04 7.52
N ARG A 8 9.43 -0.46 8.14
CA ARG A 8 9.53 -0.24 9.59
C ARG A 8 8.96 1.14 9.91
N VAL A 9 8.00 1.20 10.82
CA VAL A 9 7.41 2.44 11.32
C VAL A 9 7.81 2.62 12.78
N GLY A 10 8.21 3.84 13.14
CA GLY A 10 8.49 4.20 14.52
C GLY A 10 7.23 4.16 15.38
N GLY A 11 7.38 3.71 16.62
CA GLY A 11 6.31 3.70 17.60
C GLY A 11 6.91 3.87 18.98
N GLN A 12 6.08 4.28 19.94
CA GLN A 12 6.45 4.35 21.34
C GLN A 12 5.39 3.66 22.19
N LYS A 13 5.85 2.98 23.24
CA LYS A 13 4.98 2.30 24.20
C LYS A 13 5.33 2.77 25.61
N TRP A 14 4.31 3.19 26.35
CA TRP A 14 4.44 3.54 27.76
C TRP A 14 4.50 2.27 28.60
N ASN A 15 5.55 2.14 29.42
CA ASN A 15 5.61 1.12 30.45
C ASN A 15 5.11 1.71 31.77
N LYS A 16 3.96 1.24 32.26
CA LYS A 16 3.31 1.72 33.50
C LYS A 16 4.07 1.35 34.78
N VAL A 17 4.89 0.29 34.77
CA VAL A 17 5.65 -0.14 35.95
C VAL A 17 6.87 0.76 36.16
N ILE A 18 7.57 1.07 35.07
CA ILE A 18 8.80 1.88 35.09
C ILE A 18 8.48 3.37 34.89
N ASN A 19 7.25 3.70 34.46
CA ASN A 19 6.81 5.05 34.08
C ASN A 19 7.74 5.70 33.04
N LYS A 20 8.02 4.97 31.96
CA LYS A 20 8.91 5.42 30.88
C LYS A 20 8.39 5.00 29.50
N TRP A 21 8.61 5.87 28.51
CA TRP A 21 8.39 5.57 27.09
C TRP A 21 9.56 4.77 26.52
N PHE A 22 9.24 3.66 25.86
CA PHE A 22 10.20 2.83 25.12
C PHE A 22 9.87 2.83 23.63
N ALA A 23 10.90 2.66 22.79
CA ALA A 23 10.71 2.49 21.36
C ALA A 23 10.03 1.15 21.06
N ASP A 24 8.93 1.18 20.31
CA ASP A 24 8.15 0.03 19.86
C ASP A 24 7.99 0.08 18.33
N PRO A 25 9.08 -0.16 17.58
CA PRO A 25 9.02 -0.15 16.12
C PRO A 25 8.20 -1.32 15.58
N LYS A 26 7.34 -1.06 14.60
CA LYS A 26 6.49 -2.08 13.98
C LYS A 26 6.83 -2.25 12.51
N HIS A 27 6.66 -3.47 12.01
CA HIS A 27 6.80 -3.78 10.60
C HIS A 27 5.45 -3.99 9.94
N TYR A 28 5.20 -3.31 8.83
CA TYR A 28 4.01 -3.50 8.03
C TYR A 28 4.35 -3.99 6.63
N LEU A 29 3.45 -4.81 6.07
CA LEU A 29 3.46 -5.13 4.66
C LEU A 29 2.71 -4.04 3.91
N VAL A 30 3.45 -3.32 3.08
CA VAL A 30 2.97 -2.13 2.37
C VAL A 30 2.87 -2.45 0.88
N HIS A 31 1.79 -2.01 0.26
CA HIS A 31 1.58 -2.17 -1.16
C HIS A 31 2.31 -1.07 -1.95
N ASP A 32 3.16 -1.49 -2.89
CA ASP A 32 3.80 -0.65 -3.90
C ASP A 32 3.24 -1.02 -5.29
N PRO A 33 2.33 -0.21 -5.87
CA PRO A 33 1.68 -0.54 -7.14
C PRO A 33 2.64 -0.71 -8.31
N ASN A 34 3.70 0.11 -8.37
CA ASN A 34 4.60 0.23 -9.51
C ASN A 34 6.02 -0.30 -9.24
N SER A 35 6.27 -0.83 -8.03
CA SER A 35 7.59 -1.37 -7.63
C SER A 35 8.71 -0.31 -7.72
N SER A 36 8.38 0.91 -7.29
CA SER A 36 9.28 2.07 -7.32
C SER A 36 10.27 2.10 -6.17
N LEU A 37 10.02 1.38 -5.08
CA LEU A 37 10.85 1.43 -3.89
C LEU A 37 12.08 0.52 -3.96
N ARG A 38 13.11 0.92 -3.21
CA ARG A 38 14.33 0.16 -2.93
C ARG A 38 14.57 0.07 -1.43
N THR A 39 15.35 -0.92 -0.99
CA THR A 39 15.70 -1.06 0.43
C THR A 39 16.56 0.12 0.85
N GLY A 40 16.14 0.83 1.90
CA GLY A 40 16.84 2.01 2.43
C GLY A 40 16.07 3.31 2.22
N ASP A 41 15.07 3.35 1.34
CA ASP A 41 14.25 4.53 1.16
C ASP A 41 13.47 4.90 2.43
N VAL A 42 13.38 6.19 2.71
CA VAL A 42 12.46 6.74 3.72
C VAL A 42 11.14 7.08 3.02
N VAL A 43 10.05 6.48 3.49
CA VAL A 43 8.76 6.54 2.79
C VAL A 43 7.62 6.97 3.71
N SER A 44 6.65 7.67 3.15
CA SER A 44 5.38 7.94 3.81
C SER A 44 4.35 6.88 3.42
N ILE A 45 3.72 6.27 4.41
CA ILE A 45 2.71 5.23 4.21
C ILE A 45 1.37 5.67 4.76
N VAL A 46 0.28 5.19 4.14
CA VAL A 46 -1.08 5.49 4.56
C VAL A 46 -1.81 4.17 4.87
N PRO A 47 -2.46 4.05 6.05
CA PRO A 47 -3.30 2.90 6.38
C PRO A 47 -4.65 2.96 5.64
N GLY A 48 -5.47 1.92 5.79
CA GLY A 48 -6.85 1.92 5.27
C GLY A 48 -6.98 1.47 3.81
N TRP A 49 -5.91 0.94 3.21
CA TRP A 49 -5.94 0.36 1.86
C TRP A 49 -5.73 -1.16 1.91
N PRO A 50 -6.81 -1.96 2.11
CA PRO A 50 -6.70 -3.41 2.16
C PRO A 50 -6.52 -4.00 0.76
N THR A 51 -5.29 -4.40 0.43
CA THR A 51 -4.97 -5.06 -0.86
C THR A 51 -4.89 -6.58 -0.73
N SER A 52 -4.58 -7.10 0.46
CA SER A 52 -4.47 -8.54 0.73
C SER A 52 -4.78 -8.81 2.22
N LYS A 53 -4.72 -10.08 2.67
CA LYS A 53 -5.03 -10.50 4.04
C LYS A 53 -4.25 -9.69 5.09
N HIS A 54 -2.94 -9.52 4.91
CA HIS A 54 -2.06 -8.82 5.85
C HIS A 54 -1.57 -7.45 5.35
N LYS A 55 -1.94 -7.06 4.12
CA LYS A 55 -1.54 -5.79 3.50
C LYS A 55 -2.67 -4.77 3.66
N ARG A 56 -2.51 -3.87 4.64
CA ARG A 56 -3.48 -2.80 4.97
C ARG A 56 -2.96 -1.38 4.69
N HIS A 57 -1.70 -1.28 4.29
CA HIS A 57 -1.00 -0.02 4.07
C HIS A 57 -0.58 0.10 2.60
N VAL A 58 -0.53 1.33 2.12
CA VAL A 58 -0.08 1.70 0.78
C VAL A 58 0.91 2.85 0.86
N ILE A 59 1.82 2.94 -0.10
CA ILE A 59 2.78 4.06 -0.17
C ILE A 59 2.06 5.31 -0.66
N LYS A 60 2.39 6.45 -0.03
CA LYS A 60 1.93 7.77 -0.45
C LYS A 60 2.99 8.45 -1.32
N ASN A 61 4.20 8.59 -0.79
CA ASN A 61 5.33 9.21 -1.48
C ASN A 61 6.66 8.77 -0.86
N ILE A 62 7.74 8.92 -1.64
CA ILE A 62 9.12 8.79 -1.17
C ILE A 62 9.51 10.12 -0.53
N ILE A 63 10.04 10.07 0.69
CA ILE A 63 10.53 11.25 1.43
C ILE A 63 12.01 11.47 1.10
N ALA A 64 12.80 10.40 1.22
CA ALA A 64 14.21 10.42 0.86
C ALA A 64 14.55 9.14 0.09
N PRO A 65 14.97 9.24 -1.19
CA PRO A 65 15.43 8.08 -1.94
C PRO A 65 16.81 7.64 -1.45
N PHE A 66 17.06 6.34 -1.46
CA PHE A 66 18.37 5.74 -1.25
C PHE A 66 18.92 5.18 -2.56
N GLY A 67 20.15 5.57 -2.91
CA GLY A 67 20.78 5.14 -4.17
C GLY A 67 20.22 5.91 -5.36
N THR A 68 19.40 5.26 -6.19
CA THR A 68 18.90 5.88 -7.44
C THR A 68 17.92 7.03 -7.15
N PRO A 69 17.98 8.15 -7.88
CA PRO A 69 17.02 9.24 -7.77
C PRO A 69 15.57 8.81 -8.00
N VAL A 70 14.61 9.63 -7.55
CA VAL A 70 13.17 9.37 -7.76
C VAL A 70 12.77 9.44 -9.24
N GLU A 71 13.47 10.27 -10.02
CA GLU A 71 13.19 10.50 -11.44
C GLU A 71 13.44 9.27 -12.33
N GLU A 72 14.42 8.44 -11.97
CA GLU A 72 14.76 7.21 -12.69
C GLU A 72 13.83 6.04 -12.34
N ARG A 73 12.90 6.24 -11.40
CA ARG A 73 12.02 5.21 -10.86
C ARG A 73 10.61 5.38 -11.42
N PRO A 74 9.83 4.28 -11.51
CA PRO A 74 8.45 4.39 -11.94
C PRO A 74 7.66 5.26 -10.94
N PRO A 75 6.75 6.13 -11.42
CA PRO A 75 6.02 7.05 -10.55
C PRO A 75 5.07 6.29 -9.62
N ILE A 76 4.82 6.85 -8.43
CA ILE A 76 3.86 6.30 -7.47
C ILE A 76 2.47 6.84 -7.81
N PRO A 77 1.45 5.98 -8.02
CA PRO A 77 0.12 6.44 -8.35
C PRO A 77 -0.50 7.31 -7.26
N THR A 78 -1.20 8.35 -7.68
CA THR A 78 -1.95 9.23 -6.77
C THR A 78 -3.11 8.48 -6.12
N LEU A 79 -3.73 9.07 -5.10
CA LEU A 79 -4.89 8.45 -4.44
C LEU A 79 -6.08 8.35 -5.40
N GLU A 80 -6.28 9.37 -6.23
CA GLU A 80 -7.37 9.45 -7.21
C GLU A 80 -7.22 8.38 -8.29
N GLU A 81 -6.03 8.24 -8.87
CA GLU A 81 -5.72 7.19 -9.84
C GLU A 81 -5.98 5.79 -9.27
N ARG A 82 -5.62 5.56 -8.00
CA ARG A 82 -5.86 4.28 -7.32
C ARG A 82 -7.33 3.99 -7.10
N ILE A 83 -8.14 5.02 -6.81
CA ILE A 83 -9.59 4.87 -6.67
C ILE A 83 -10.19 4.57 -8.04
N ALA A 84 -9.83 5.33 -9.07
CA ALA A 84 -10.30 5.13 -10.44
C ALA A 84 -9.96 3.72 -10.95
N GLU A 85 -8.74 3.23 -10.72
CA GLU A 85 -8.34 1.85 -11.09
C GLU A 85 -9.21 0.80 -10.37
N ARG A 86 -9.54 1.04 -9.09
CA ARG A 86 -10.37 0.13 -8.31
C ARG A 86 -11.83 0.14 -8.77
N GLU A 87 -12.36 1.30 -9.13
CA GLU A 87 -13.70 1.47 -9.66
C GLU A 87 -13.84 0.83 -11.03
N ALA A 88 -12.86 1.02 -11.93
CA ALA A 88 -12.82 0.36 -13.23
C ALA A 88 -12.79 -1.18 -13.10
N LYS A 89 -11.96 -1.72 -12.20
CA LYS A 89 -11.94 -3.16 -11.88
C LYS A 89 -13.27 -3.66 -11.30
N ARG A 90 -13.99 -2.81 -10.57
CA ARG A 90 -15.31 -3.15 -10.03
C ARG A 90 -16.37 -3.15 -11.14
N ALA A 91 -16.37 -2.13 -12.01
CA ALA A 91 -17.30 -1.99 -13.13
C ALA A 91 -17.19 -3.18 -14.10
N THR A 92 -15.99 -3.47 -14.58
CA THR A 92 -15.71 -4.64 -15.44
C THR A 92 -16.15 -5.97 -14.82
N LYS A 93 -15.94 -6.13 -13.50
CA LYS A 93 -16.42 -7.32 -12.78
C LYS A 93 -17.94 -7.40 -12.73
N VAL A 94 -18.63 -6.28 -12.57
CA VAL A 94 -20.10 -6.20 -12.57
C VAL A 94 -20.63 -6.51 -13.97
N GLU A 95 -20.10 -5.90 -15.01
CA GLU A 95 -20.46 -6.18 -16.41
C GLU A 95 -20.33 -7.67 -16.75
N ARG A 96 -19.20 -8.29 -16.40
CA ARG A 96 -19.00 -9.73 -16.61
C ARG A 96 -20.04 -10.58 -15.86
N ARG A 97 -20.45 -10.17 -14.66
CA ARG A 97 -21.48 -10.88 -13.88
C ARG A 97 -22.88 -10.71 -14.48
N MET A 98 -23.19 -9.53 -15.01
CA MET A 98 -24.46 -9.26 -15.67
C MET A 98 -24.60 -10.09 -16.93
N LYS A 99 -23.58 -10.10 -17.81
CA LYS A 99 -23.56 -10.93 -19.02
C LYS A 99 -23.76 -12.42 -18.72
N ALA A 100 -23.01 -12.96 -17.74
CA ALA A 100 -23.16 -14.36 -17.33
C ALA A 100 -24.57 -14.68 -16.79
N LYS A 101 -25.25 -13.71 -16.16
CA LYS A 101 -26.62 -13.88 -15.66
C LYS A 101 -27.67 -13.81 -16.78
N GLU A 102 -27.44 -12.99 -17.80
CA GLU A 102 -28.29 -12.90 -18.99
C GLU A 102 -28.19 -14.18 -19.83
N GLU A 103 -26.98 -14.69 -20.05
CA GLU A 103 -26.74 -15.97 -20.75
C GLU A 103 -27.41 -17.15 -20.03
N GLN A 104 -27.44 -17.16 -18.70
CA GLN A 104 -28.08 -18.23 -17.92
C GLN A 104 -29.62 -18.15 -17.92
N LYS A 105 -30.20 -17.02 -18.33
CA LYS A 105 -31.66 -16.80 -18.36
C LYS A 105 -32.26 -17.15 -19.73
N GLN A 106 -31.45 -17.17 -20.78
CA GLN A 106 -31.82 -17.70 -22.11
C GLN A 106 -31.73 -19.21 -22.12
#